data_AF-A0ABD3FRF5-F1
#
_entry.id   AF-A0ABD3FRF5-F1
#
_cell.length_a   1.000
_cell.length_b   1.000
_cell.length_c   1.000
_cell.angle_alpha   90.00
_cell.angle_beta   90.00
_cell.angle_gamma   90.00
#
_symmetry.space_group_name_H-M   'P 1'
#
loop_
_entity.id
_entity.type
_entity.pdbx_description
1 polymer ?
#
loop_
_entity_poly.entity_id
_entity_poly.type
_entity_poly.pdbx_seq_one_letter_code
_entity_poly.pdbx_strand_id
1 'polypeptide(L)'
;MLGMEDIADMIIRGSSVEQMKRLTIGVELAAQVSVIFLDEPTSGLDARSAKIIMDGVRKVADSGRTIISTIHQPSAEVFYLFDRLLLLQRGGQTAFYGDLGPNCRNLIDYFENIPGVASLPKGYNPATWMLECIGAGVGHGTAASTNFVDYFNNSPYNQVLETTMAQEGITTPSPDLPEAQFGKKRAANSMTQIKFVVGRFVQMYWRTPSYSITRMYLAIFLGLLFGLIFVTNNSFASYSGLNSGVGMVFMSSLFNSMAVFQSVMPLTCAERESFYRERASQTYNAFWYFMASTLGELPYCFVSSMLFCIIFFFMVGFSGFETFILFWLGVSLLVVMQVYLGQFFSYAMPSEEVAQVIGVLFNSIVMMFVGFSPPAYAIPSGYTWLYDICPVKSPWRS
;
A
#
# COMPACT_ATOMS: atom_id res chain seq x y z
N MET A 1 21.34 15.33 -1.66
CA MET A 1 20.27 16.33 -1.42
C MET A 1 19.57 16.12 -0.08
N LEU A 2 19.07 14.92 0.24
CA LEU A 2 18.44 14.62 1.53
C LEU A 2 19.37 14.01 2.60
N GLY A 3 20.69 14.03 2.42
CA GLY A 3 21.69 13.51 3.38
C GLY A 3 21.60 12.01 3.67
N MET A 4 21.04 11.21 2.77
CA MET A 4 20.73 9.78 3.01
C MET A 4 21.95 8.85 2.85
N GLU A 5 23.16 9.39 2.76
CA GLU A 5 24.39 8.62 2.54
C GLU A 5 24.65 7.63 3.67
N ASP A 6 24.41 8.04 4.92
CA ASP A 6 24.63 7.22 6.11
C ASP A 6 23.63 6.06 6.26
N ILE A 7 22.54 6.07 5.50
CA ILE A 7 21.45 5.08 5.59
C ILE A 7 21.26 4.29 4.29
N ALA A 8 22.12 4.48 3.29
CA ALA A 8 21.95 3.91 1.95
C ALA A 8 21.90 2.36 1.96
N ASP A 9 22.69 1.72 2.83
CA ASP A 9 22.80 0.26 2.91
C ASP A 9 22.05 -0.35 4.11
N MET A 10 21.28 0.45 4.85
CA MET A 10 20.54 -0.04 6.01
C MET A 10 19.28 -0.80 5.59
N ILE A 11 18.98 -1.87 6.33
CA ILE A 11 17.69 -2.55 6.22
C ILE A 11 16.61 -1.60 6.77
N ILE A 12 15.59 -1.32 5.95
CA ILE A 12 14.48 -0.42 6.30
C ILE A 12 13.77 -0.85 7.60
N ARG A 13 13.77 -2.16 7.88
CA ARG A 13 13.19 -2.74 9.10
C ARG A 13 13.97 -2.26 10.34
N GLY A 14 13.36 -1.36 11.11
CA GLY A 14 13.97 -0.74 12.29
C GLY A 14 14.50 0.68 12.06
N SER A 15 14.29 1.25 10.88
CA SER A 15 14.61 2.66 10.60
C SER A 15 13.73 3.61 11.44
N SER A 16 14.28 4.77 11.80
CA SER A 16 13.52 5.79 12.52
C SER A 16 12.43 6.42 11.64
N VAL A 17 11.42 7.03 12.26
CA VAL A 17 10.34 7.73 11.54
C VAL A 17 10.90 8.83 10.64
N GLU A 18 11.94 9.54 11.10
CA GLU A 18 12.66 10.55 10.33
C GLU A 18 13.29 9.94 9.05
N GLN A 19 14.01 8.82 9.20
CA GLN A 19 14.67 8.14 8.07
C GLN A 19 13.63 7.65 7.05
N MET A 20 12.51 7.08 7.50
CA MET A 20 11.43 6.64 6.64
C MET A 20 10.77 7.79 5.87
N LYS A 21 10.59 8.95 6.52
CA LYS A 21 10.07 10.15 5.85
C LYS A 21 11.04 10.70 4.81
N ARG A 22 12.33 10.77 5.14
CA ARG A 22 13.39 11.18 4.18
C ARG A 22 13.44 10.25 2.98
N LEU A 23 13.36 8.93 3.20
CA LEU A 23 13.30 7.95 2.13
C LEU A 23 12.06 8.17 1.24
N THR A 24 10.90 8.42 1.83
CA THR A 24 9.65 8.66 1.07
C THR A 24 9.76 9.91 0.20
N ILE A 25 10.29 11.01 0.73
CA ILE A 25 10.55 12.23 -0.05
C ILE A 25 11.59 11.93 -1.15
N GLY A 26 12.64 11.16 -0.83
CA GLY A 26 13.68 10.76 -1.77
C GLY A 26 13.16 9.95 -2.96
N VAL A 27 12.19 9.06 -2.74
CA VAL A 27 11.52 8.30 -3.80
C VAL A 27 10.81 9.23 -4.78
N GLU A 28 10.09 10.24 -4.29
CA GLU A 28 9.41 11.23 -5.15
C GLU A 28 10.42 12.14 -5.88
N LEU A 29 11.54 12.49 -5.24
CA LEU A 29 12.61 13.27 -5.87
C LEU A 29 13.34 12.53 -6.99
N ALA A 30 13.41 11.20 -6.92
CA ALA A 30 14.04 10.38 -7.94
C ALA A 30 13.32 10.50 -9.30
N ALA A 31 12.04 10.87 -9.31
CA ALA A 31 11.28 11.15 -10.52
C ALA A 31 11.62 12.50 -11.19
N GLN A 32 12.52 13.30 -10.60
CA GLN A 32 12.93 14.62 -11.11
C GLN A 32 11.76 15.57 -11.40
N VAL A 33 10.77 15.59 -10.51
CA VAL A 33 9.59 16.45 -10.63
C VAL A 33 9.94 17.94 -10.43
N SER A 34 9.21 18.81 -11.14
CA SER A 34 9.33 20.28 -11.02
C SER A 34 8.52 20.85 -9.85
N VAL A 35 7.42 20.20 -9.49
CA VAL A 35 6.51 20.60 -8.40
C VAL A 35 6.33 19.42 -7.45
N ILE A 36 6.44 19.67 -6.15
CA ILE A 36 6.32 18.68 -5.09
C ILE A 36 5.26 19.11 -4.10
N PHE A 37 4.32 18.22 -3.79
CA PHE A 37 3.33 18.41 -2.74
C PHE A 37 3.72 17.54 -1.54
N LEU A 38 3.81 18.17 -0.36
CA LEU A 38 4.15 17.51 0.90
C LEU A 38 3.00 17.70 1.89
N ASP A 39 2.33 16.60 2.24
CA ASP A 39 1.27 16.64 3.25
C ASP A 39 1.87 16.38 4.64
N GLU A 40 1.85 17.39 5.50
CA GLU A 40 2.37 17.36 6.88
C GLU A 40 3.72 16.63 7.07
N PRO A 41 4.80 17.05 6.37
CA PRO A 41 6.07 16.34 6.40
C PRO A 41 6.71 16.28 7.79
N THR A 42 6.33 17.17 8.71
CA THR A 42 6.86 17.24 10.08
C THR A 42 6.03 16.47 11.11
N SER A 43 4.88 15.90 10.74
CA SER A 43 3.98 15.21 11.70
C SER A 43 4.63 13.97 12.33
N GLY A 44 4.46 13.76 13.63
CA GLY A 44 5.05 12.62 14.36
C GLY A 44 6.57 12.69 14.57
N LEU A 45 7.18 13.86 14.34
CA LEU A 45 8.61 14.09 14.59
C LEU A 45 8.82 15.08 15.73
N ASP A 46 9.94 14.94 16.44
CA ASP A 46 10.42 15.99 17.33
C ASP A 46 10.96 17.19 16.53
N ALA A 47 11.11 18.34 17.20
CA ALA A 47 11.51 19.59 16.56
C ALA A 47 12.85 19.52 15.81
N ARG A 48 13.82 18.74 16.32
CA ARG A 48 15.13 18.59 15.66
C ARG A 48 15.01 17.78 14.38
N SER A 49 14.34 16.62 14.46
CA SER A 49 14.12 15.75 13.29
C SER A 49 13.31 16.47 12.21
N ALA A 50 12.27 17.21 12.60
CA ALA A 50 11.49 18.03 11.67
C ALA A 50 12.36 19.08 10.95
N LYS A 51 13.25 19.77 11.67
CA LYS A 51 14.18 20.74 11.07
C LYS A 51 15.12 20.10 10.06
N ILE A 52 15.72 18.95 10.39
CA ILE A 52 16.62 18.23 9.48
C ILE A 52 15.91 17.89 8.16
N ILE A 53 14.66 17.41 8.23
CA ILE A 53 13.88 17.13 7.03
C ILE A 53 13.63 18.41 6.23
N MET A 54 13.19 19.47 6.91
CA MET A 54 12.85 20.73 6.25
C MET A 54 14.07 21.45 5.67
N ASP A 55 15.26 21.33 6.26
CA ASP A 55 16.52 21.79 5.68
C ASP A 55 16.85 21.02 4.37
N GLY A 56 16.57 19.72 4.34
CA GLY A 56 16.68 18.91 3.13
C GLY A 56 15.70 19.35 2.04
N VAL A 57 14.44 19.59 2.42
CA VAL A 57 13.39 20.12 1.54
C VAL A 57 13.77 21.50 1.02
N ARG A 58 14.32 22.38 1.87
CA ARG A 58 14.80 23.71 1.47
C ARG A 58 15.87 23.64 0.39
N LYS A 59 16.88 22.77 0.56
CA LYS A 59 17.91 22.54 -0.46
C LYS A 59 17.34 22.06 -1.80
N VAL A 60 16.25 21.29 -1.76
CA VAL A 60 15.54 20.87 -2.98
C VAL A 60 14.82 22.07 -3.61
N ALA A 61 14.17 22.92 -2.83
CA ALA A 61 13.53 24.13 -3.35
C ALA A 61 14.56 25.07 -4.01
N ASP A 62 15.70 25.29 -3.33
CA ASP A 62 16.80 26.13 -3.82
C ASP A 62 17.43 25.62 -5.12
N SER A 63 17.22 24.35 -5.48
CA SER A 63 17.63 23.78 -6.76
C SER A 63 16.71 24.14 -7.93
N GLY A 64 15.70 24.99 -7.72
CA GLY A 64 14.76 25.46 -8.74
C GLY A 64 13.45 24.66 -8.81
N ARG A 65 13.08 23.96 -7.74
CA ARG A 65 11.84 23.16 -7.66
C ARG A 65 10.80 23.90 -6.82
N THR A 66 9.53 23.84 -7.23
CA THR A 66 8.42 24.37 -6.44
C THR A 66 7.98 23.35 -5.40
N ILE A 67 7.93 23.73 -4.13
CA ILE A 67 7.47 22.86 -3.04
C ILE A 67 6.27 23.50 -2.38
N ILE A 68 5.19 22.75 -2.26
CA ILE A 68 3.97 23.14 -1.58
C ILE A 68 3.81 22.17 -0.41
N SER A 69 3.75 22.70 0.81
CA SER A 69 3.64 21.89 2.02
C SER A 69 2.51 22.39 2.91
N THR A 70 1.73 21.46 3.46
CA THR A 70 0.83 21.71 4.60
C THR A 70 1.59 21.47 5.89
N ILE A 71 1.46 22.34 6.89
CA ILE A 71 1.99 22.13 8.24
C ILE A 71 1.00 22.66 9.27
N HIS A 72 0.61 21.82 10.22
CA HIS A 72 -0.34 22.17 11.27
C HIS A 72 0.20 23.19 12.28
N GLN A 73 1.43 23.01 12.79
CA GLN A 73 2.04 23.94 13.74
C GLN A 73 3.57 23.81 13.73
N PRO A 74 4.29 24.55 12.87
CA PRO A 74 5.75 24.48 12.81
C PRO A 74 6.41 25.15 14.01
N SER A 75 7.62 24.69 14.36
CA SER A 75 8.53 25.48 15.20
C SER A 75 8.96 26.76 14.48
N ALA A 76 9.38 27.78 15.22
CA ALA A 76 9.84 29.04 14.62
C ALA A 76 10.98 28.80 13.61
N GLU A 77 11.91 27.90 13.92
CA GLU A 77 13.02 27.56 13.03
C GLU A 77 12.57 26.96 11.71
N VAL A 78 11.56 26.06 11.72
CA VAL A 78 10.98 25.49 10.51
C VAL A 78 10.18 26.55 9.74
N PHE A 79 9.45 27.40 10.45
CA PHE A 79 8.63 28.43 9.84
C PHE A 79 9.46 29.45 9.04
N TYR A 80 10.66 29.79 9.53
CA TYR A 80 11.57 30.70 8.83
C TYR A 80 12.18 30.12 7.53
N LEU A 81 12.02 28.83 7.25
CA LEU A 81 12.50 28.23 5.99
C LEU A 81 11.56 28.50 4.80
N PHE A 82 10.32 28.92 5.06
CA PHE A 82 9.31 29.15 4.02
C PHE A 82 9.47 30.51 3.36
N ASP A 83 9.35 30.54 2.03
CA ASP A 83 9.36 31.78 1.25
C ASP A 83 7.98 32.47 1.30
N ARG A 84 6.91 31.68 1.17
CA ARG A 84 5.52 32.14 1.09
C ARG A 84 4.63 31.37 2.06
N LEU A 85 3.56 32.03 2.49
CA LEU A 85 2.51 31.43 3.31
C LEU A 85 1.15 31.62 2.64
N LEU A 86 0.36 30.55 2.63
CA LEU A 86 -1.09 30.60 2.45
C LEU A 86 -1.72 30.19 3.79
N LEU A 87 -2.37 31.14 4.46
CA LEU A 87 -3.06 30.92 5.72
C LEU A 87 -4.55 30.84 5.48
N LEU A 88 -5.15 29.71 5.85
CA LEU A 88 -6.57 29.45 5.68
C LEU A 88 -7.29 29.44 7.03
N GLN A 89 -8.51 29.98 7.04
CA GLN A 89 -9.46 29.90 8.13
C GLN A 89 -10.53 28.83 7.86
N ARG A 90 -11.31 28.52 8.90
CA ARG A 90 -12.41 27.57 8.82
C ARG A 90 -13.37 27.95 7.67
N GLY A 91 -13.73 26.97 6.85
CA GLY A 91 -14.50 27.20 5.63
C GLY A 91 -13.64 27.40 4.38
N GLY A 92 -12.31 27.26 4.49
CA GLY A 92 -11.39 27.34 3.34
C GLY A 92 -11.15 28.77 2.85
N GLN A 93 -11.41 29.76 3.69
CA GLN A 93 -11.27 31.17 3.35
C GLN A 93 -9.84 31.65 3.65
N THR A 94 -9.28 32.48 2.77
CA THR A 94 -7.92 33.01 2.93
C THR A 94 -7.89 34.13 3.96
N ALA A 95 -7.05 33.98 4.98
CA ALA A 95 -6.77 35.02 5.97
C ALA A 95 -5.49 35.81 5.64
N PHE A 96 -4.54 35.16 4.97
CA PHE A 96 -3.32 35.78 4.46
C PHE A 96 -2.73 34.96 3.31
N TYR A 97 -2.18 35.64 2.31
CA TYR A 97 -1.33 35.05 1.29
C TYR A 97 -0.22 36.03 0.90
N GLY A 98 1.03 35.58 0.91
CA GLY A 98 2.14 36.41 0.46
C GLY A 98 3.51 35.87 0.84
N ASP A 99 4.54 36.60 0.41
CA ASP A 99 5.92 36.37 0.83
C ASP A 99 6.07 36.70 2.31
N LEU A 100 6.68 35.79 3.08
CA LEU A 100 6.89 35.98 4.52
C LEU A 100 7.95 37.07 4.80
N GLY A 101 8.91 37.24 3.88
CA GLY A 101 10.03 38.15 4.07
C GLY A 101 10.99 37.72 5.19
N PRO A 102 12.04 38.51 5.47
CA PRO A 102 13.02 38.16 6.49
C PRO A 102 12.37 38.06 7.87
N ASN A 103 12.59 36.93 8.56
CA ASN A 103 12.01 36.63 9.88
C ASN A 103 10.47 36.79 9.93
N CYS A 104 9.79 36.50 8.82
CA CYS A 104 8.33 36.59 8.70
C CYS A 104 7.73 37.98 8.94
N ARG A 105 8.51 39.06 8.72
CA ARG A 105 8.09 40.44 8.99
C ARG A 105 6.83 40.85 8.23
N ASN A 106 6.69 40.47 6.97
CA ASN A 106 5.52 40.85 6.16
C ASN A 106 4.20 40.34 6.76
N LEU A 107 4.23 39.12 7.30
CA LEU A 107 3.10 38.52 8.01
C LEU A 107 2.83 39.23 9.34
N ILE A 108 3.87 39.46 10.14
CA ILE A 108 3.74 40.09 11.46
C ILE A 108 3.17 41.50 11.28
N ASP A 109 3.75 42.29 10.40
CA ASP A 109 3.33 43.66 10.14
C ASP A 109 1.89 43.70 9.56
N TYR A 110 1.50 42.73 8.73
CA TYR A 110 0.12 42.61 8.25
C TYR A 110 -0.87 42.43 9.40
N PHE A 111 -0.62 41.47 10.30
CA PHE A 111 -1.52 41.18 11.42
C PHE A 111 -1.50 42.27 12.49
N GLU A 112 -0.35 42.89 12.78
CA GLU A 112 -0.24 43.99 13.76
C GLU A 112 -0.96 45.27 13.33
N ASN A 113 -1.12 45.49 12.02
CA ASN A 113 -1.89 46.62 11.48
C ASN A 113 -3.42 46.39 11.55
N ILE A 114 -3.89 45.19 11.87
CA ILE A 114 -5.32 44.91 12.00
C ILE A 114 -5.80 45.34 13.40
N PRO A 115 -6.82 46.21 13.50
CA PRO A 115 -7.36 46.63 14.79
C PRO A 115 -7.85 45.44 15.62
N GLY A 116 -7.41 45.35 16.87
CA GLY A 116 -7.83 44.29 17.80
C GLY A 116 -6.91 43.06 17.83
N VAL A 117 -5.88 42.99 16.98
CA VAL A 117 -4.85 41.96 17.06
C VAL A 117 -3.77 42.38 18.07
N ALA A 118 -3.45 41.50 19.01
CA ALA A 118 -2.35 41.72 19.95
C ALA A 118 -1.00 41.54 19.23
N SER A 119 -0.09 42.51 19.42
CA SER A 119 1.27 42.45 18.87
C SER A 119 2.02 41.19 19.30
N LEU A 120 2.94 40.73 18.44
CA LEU A 120 3.70 39.50 18.69
C LEU A 120 4.56 39.64 19.97
N PRO A 121 4.39 38.78 20.97
CA PRO A 121 5.24 38.82 22.17
C PRO A 121 6.71 38.52 21.85
N LYS A 122 7.64 39.16 22.56
CA LYS A 122 9.08 38.96 22.35
C LYS A 122 9.47 37.50 22.59
N GLY A 123 10.10 36.89 21.58
CA GLY A 123 10.56 35.49 21.63
C GLY A 123 9.45 34.45 21.42
N TYR A 124 8.23 34.88 21.09
CA TYR A 124 7.14 33.98 20.78
C TYR A 124 7.18 33.51 19.32
N ASN A 125 6.69 32.29 19.07
CA ASN A 125 6.72 31.70 17.74
C ASN A 125 5.67 32.38 16.83
N PRO A 126 6.07 33.06 15.73
CA PRO A 126 5.14 33.71 14.82
C PRO A 126 4.08 32.76 14.25
N ALA A 127 4.44 31.51 13.99
CA ALA A 127 3.51 30.51 13.46
C ALA A 127 2.43 30.10 14.48
N THR A 128 2.76 30.11 15.77
CA THR A 128 1.76 29.82 16.82
C THR A 128 0.87 31.03 17.06
N TRP A 129 1.48 32.22 17.11
CA TRP A 129 0.77 33.49 17.24
C TRP A 129 -0.25 33.72 16.13
N MET A 130 0.12 33.53 14.85
CA MET A 130 -0.81 33.74 13.74
C MET A 130 -2.04 32.82 13.83
N LEU A 131 -1.85 31.57 14.29
CA LEU A 131 -2.94 30.61 14.48
C LEU A 131 -3.85 31.02 15.63
N GLU A 132 -3.29 31.55 16.72
CA GLU A 132 -4.06 32.14 17.83
C GLU A 132 -4.86 33.37 17.38
N CYS A 133 -4.26 34.27 16.58
CA CYS A 133 -4.95 35.43 16.04
C CYS A 133 -6.20 35.06 15.25
N ILE A 134 -6.11 34.03 14.39
CA ILE A 134 -7.25 33.57 13.57
C ILE A 134 -8.21 32.64 14.33
N GLY A 135 -7.99 32.38 15.62
CA GLY A 135 -8.83 31.51 16.44
C GLY A 135 -8.66 30.01 16.19
N ALA A 136 -7.55 29.61 15.57
CA ALA A 136 -7.16 28.22 15.31
C ALA A 136 -6.14 27.66 16.34
N GLY A 137 -5.67 28.50 17.28
CA GLY A 137 -4.73 28.12 18.33
C GLY A 137 -5.36 27.38 19.53
N VAL A 138 -4.51 26.79 20.37
CA VAL A 138 -4.90 26.00 21.56
C VAL A 138 -5.25 26.89 22.77
N GLY A 139 -5.04 28.21 22.68
CA GLY A 139 -5.28 29.18 23.74
C GLY A 139 -6.66 29.84 23.66
N HIS A 140 -7.33 29.96 24.81
CA HIS A 140 -8.52 30.78 24.98
C HIS A 140 -8.15 32.29 24.94
N GLY A 141 -8.04 32.86 23.76
CA GLY A 141 -7.75 34.28 23.55
C GLY A 141 -8.61 34.88 22.44
N THR A 142 -9.53 35.77 22.81
CA THR A 142 -10.31 36.70 21.97
C THR A 142 -10.46 36.34 20.48
N ALA A 143 -11.23 35.31 20.17
CA ALA A 143 -11.98 35.27 18.91
C ALA A 143 -13.11 36.33 18.96
N ALA A 144 -12.76 37.60 19.10
CA ALA A 144 -13.72 38.69 19.13
C ALA A 144 -13.78 39.32 17.73
N SER A 145 -14.82 38.93 16.99
CA SER A 145 -15.49 39.70 15.92
C SER A 145 -14.68 40.25 14.74
N THR A 146 -13.42 39.87 14.54
CA THR A 146 -12.61 40.41 13.45
C THR A 146 -12.68 39.51 12.23
N ASN A 147 -13.27 40.01 11.13
CA ASN A 147 -13.38 39.25 9.88
C ASN A 147 -12.08 39.36 9.08
N PHE A 148 -11.10 38.50 9.37
CA PHE A 148 -9.80 38.48 8.68
C PHE A 148 -9.90 38.29 7.18
N VAL A 149 -10.96 37.64 6.69
CA VAL A 149 -11.20 37.43 5.26
C VAL A 149 -11.51 38.75 4.56
N ASP A 150 -12.34 39.60 5.16
CA ASP A 150 -12.65 40.92 4.61
C ASP A 150 -11.40 41.82 4.61
N TYR A 151 -10.56 41.73 5.65
CA TYR A 151 -9.29 42.43 5.68
C TYR A 151 -8.34 41.96 4.58
N PHE A 152 -8.24 40.64 4.37
CA PHE A 152 -7.41 40.10 3.30
C PHE A 152 -7.92 40.56 1.92
N ASN A 153 -9.22 40.45 1.65
CA ASN A 153 -9.81 40.85 0.37
C ASN A 153 -9.55 42.32 0.03
N ASN A 154 -9.55 43.20 1.03
CA ASN A 154 -9.26 44.63 0.86
C ASN A 154 -7.77 44.99 1.00
N SER A 155 -6.90 44.01 1.27
CA SER A 155 -5.48 44.25 1.50
C SER A 155 -4.70 44.44 0.19
N PRO A 156 -3.54 45.13 0.25
CA PRO A 156 -2.61 45.17 -0.88
C PRO A 156 -2.14 43.78 -1.33
N TYR A 157 -2.09 42.80 -0.42
CA TYR A 157 -1.68 41.43 -0.74
C TYR A 157 -2.68 40.75 -1.69
N ASN A 158 -3.98 40.93 -1.48
CA ASN A 158 -4.99 40.38 -2.39
C ASN A 158 -4.94 41.08 -3.76
N GLN A 159 -4.72 42.39 -3.80
CA GLN A 159 -4.55 43.12 -5.07
C GLN A 159 -3.35 42.58 -5.89
N VAL A 160 -2.22 42.31 -5.23
CA VAL A 160 -1.04 41.71 -5.87
C VAL A 160 -1.34 40.27 -6.34
N LEU A 161 -2.05 39.49 -5.53
CA LEU A 161 -2.49 38.13 -5.91
C LEU A 161 -3.38 38.16 -7.15
N GLU A 162 -4.44 38.99 -7.15
CA GLU A 162 -5.35 39.15 -8.28
C GLU A 162 -4.62 39.62 -9.53
N THR A 163 -3.72 40.60 -9.40
CA THR A 163 -2.91 41.10 -10.52
C THR A 163 -2.01 39.99 -11.07
N THR A 164 -1.40 39.19 -10.20
CA THR A 164 -0.55 38.06 -10.61
C THR A 164 -1.38 36.99 -11.30
N MET A 165 -2.53 36.61 -10.74
CA MET A 165 -3.42 35.61 -11.35
C MET A 165 -3.97 36.07 -12.70
N ALA A 166 -4.18 37.38 -12.90
CA ALA A 166 -4.63 37.96 -14.15
C ALA A 166 -3.56 38.03 -15.25
N GLN A 167 -2.28 37.76 -14.95
CA GLN A 167 -1.22 37.73 -15.95
C GLN A 167 -1.45 36.60 -16.97
N GLU A 168 -1.17 36.92 -18.23
CA GLU A 168 -1.26 35.96 -19.33
C GLU A 168 -0.31 34.76 -19.08
N GLY A 169 -0.82 33.55 -19.31
CA GLY A 169 -0.08 32.30 -19.12
C GLY A 169 -0.30 31.63 -17.76
N ILE A 170 -1.02 32.26 -16.83
CA ILE A 170 -1.36 31.68 -15.52
C ILE A 170 -2.81 31.18 -15.52
N THR A 171 -3.79 32.10 -15.55
CA THR A 171 -5.21 31.75 -15.60
C THR A 171 -5.84 31.96 -16.97
N THR A 172 -5.20 32.78 -17.80
CA THR A 172 -5.60 33.06 -19.18
C THR A 172 -4.55 32.50 -20.14
N PRO A 173 -4.95 31.91 -21.29
CA PRO A 173 -3.99 31.40 -22.27
C PRO A 173 -3.11 32.54 -22.82
N SER A 174 -1.78 32.34 -22.80
CA SER A 174 -0.84 33.26 -23.44
C SER A 174 -0.42 32.71 -24.82
N PRO A 175 -0.24 33.55 -25.84
CA PRO A 175 0.36 33.15 -27.11
C PRO A 175 1.80 32.65 -26.98
N ASP A 176 2.54 33.15 -25.98
CA ASP A 176 3.98 32.94 -25.84
C ASP A 176 4.34 31.73 -24.94
N LEU A 177 3.41 31.29 -24.09
CA LEU A 177 3.59 30.16 -23.18
C LEU A 177 2.63 29.03 -23.55
N PRO A 178 3.08 28.01 -24.30
CA PRO A 178 2.23 26.87 -24.64
C PRO A 178 1.86 26.08 -23.38
N GLU A 179 0.62 25.59 -23.36
CA GLU A 179 0.12 24.75 -22.27
C GLU A 179 1.00 23.51 -22.06
N ALA A 180 1.31 23.19 -20.81
CA ALA A 180 2.06 21.98 -20.47
C ALA A 180 1.22 20.72 -20.75
N GLN A 181 1.43 20.10 -21.91
CA GLN A 181 0.74 18.87 -22.28
C GLN A 181 1.52 17.61 -21.83
N PHE A 182 0.93 16.86 -20.90
CA PHE A 182 1.47 15.58 -20.45
C PHE A 182 0.98 14.42 -21.34
N GLY A 183 1.64 14.19 -22.47
CA GLY A 183 1.21 13.20 -23.47
C GLY A 183 1.31 11.73 -23.05
N LYS A 184 2.04 11.39 -21.97
CA LYS A 184 2.17 10.00 -21.48
C LYS A 184 1.79 9.91 -20.03
N LYS A 185 0.84 9.00 -19.74
CA LYS A 185 0.40 8.69 -18.37
C LYS A 185 1.53 8.14 -17.47
N ARG A 186 2.57 7.53 -18.05
CA ARG A 186 3.70 6.93 -17.31
C ARG A 186 5.01 7.18 -18.06
N ALA A 187 6.10 7.37 -17.32
CA ALA A 187 7.42 7.62 -17.89
C ALA A 187 8.03 6.36 -18.55
N ALA A 188 7.96 5.21 -17.89
CA ALA A 188 8.54 3.96 -18.37
C ALA A 188 7.60 3.20 -19.34
N ASN A 189 8.20 2.45 -20.27
CA ASN A 189 7.45 1.51 -21.12
C ASN A 189 7.01 0.25 -20.33
N SER A 190 6.10 -0.53 -20.90
CA SER A 190 5.57 -1.74 -20.25
C SER A 190 6.64 -2.80 -19.93
N MET A 191 7.65 -2.97 -20.79
CA MET A 191 8.70 -3.98 -20.61
C MET A 191 9.65 -3.63 -19.44
N THR A 192 9.94 -2.36 -19.26
CA THR A 192 10.71 -1.85 -18.14
C THR A 192 9.90 -2.02 -16.85
N GLN A 193 8.60 -1.67 -16.86
CA GLN A 193 7.72 -1.83 -15.71
C GLN A 193 7.67 -3.29 -15.23
N ILE A 194 7.37 -4.25 -16.09
CA ILE A 194 7.33 -5.67 -15.71
C ILE A 194 8.68 -6.15 -15.17
N LYS A 195 9.80 -5.81 -15.82
CA LYS A 195 11.14 -6.25 -15.37
C LYS A 195 11.44 -5.82 -13.94
N PHE A 196 11.19 -4.54 -13.62
CA PHE A 196 11.44 -4.02 -12.28
C PHE A 196 10.47 -4.57 -11.25
N VAL A 197 9.18 -4.67 -11.57
CA VAL A 197 8.18 -5.14 -10.61
C VAL A 197 8.33 -6.64 -10.33
N VAL A 198 8.62 -7.47 -11.35
CA VAL A 198 8.96 -8.89 -11.17
C VAL A 198 10.23 -9.04 -10.33
N GLY A 199 11.30 -8.31 -10.67
CA GLY A 199 12.54 -8.33 -9.89
C GLY A 199 12.32 -7.96 -8.42
N ARG A 200 11.46 -6.96 -8.17
CA ARG A 200 11.06 -6.54 -6.82
C ARG A 200 10.36 -7.67 -6.07
N PHE A 201 9.35 -8.31 -6.67
CA PHE A 201 8.63 -9.41 -6.00
C PHE A 201 9.54 -10.60 -5.71
N VAL A 202 10.41 -11.00 -6.66
CA VAL A 202 11.38 -12.08 -6.44
C VAL A 202 12.31 -11.76 -5.27
N GLN A 203 12.84 -10.53 -5.23
CA GLN A 203 13.70 -10.09 -4.12
C GLN A 203 12.94 -10.01 -2.80
N MET A 204 11.69 -9.54 -2.81
CA MET A 204 10.84 -9.44 -1.63
C MET A 204 10.56 -10.82 -1.04
N TYR A 205 10.13 -11.79 -1.85
CA TYR A 205 9.88 -13.15 -1.39
C TYR A 205 11.15 -13.86 -0.90
N TRP A 206 12.29 -13.57 -1.51
CA TRP A 206 13.59 -14.10 -1.06
C TRP A 206 14.03 -13.49 0.28
N ARG A 207 13.88 -12.17 0.46
CA ARG A 207 14.32 -11.44 1.65
C ARG A 207 13.35 -11.52 2.83
N THR A 208 12.12 -11.97 2.60
CA THR A 208 11.10 -12.21 3.64
C THR A 208 10.89 -13.72 3.81
N PRO A 209 11.88 -14.44 4.37
CA PRO A 209 11.84 -15.90 4.42
C PRO A 209 10.77 -16.43 5.37
N SER A 210 10.27 -15.63 6.33
CA SER A 210 9.28 -16.08 7.30
C SER A 210 8.03 -16.65 6.64
N TYR A 211 7.52 -16.00 5.61
CA TYR A 211 6.35 -16.46 4.86
C TYR A 211 6.65 -17.76 4.11
N SER A 212 7.69 -17.77 3.29
CA SER A 212 8.05 -18.90 2.44
C SER A 212 8.47 -20.12 3.28
N ILE A 213 9.24 -19.94 4.36
CA ILE A 213 9.65 -21.02 5.27
C ILE A 213 8.45 -21.58 6.03
N THR A 214 7.55 -20.73 6.54
CA THR A 214 6.33 -21.21 7.22
C THR A 214 5.50 -22.09 6.30
N ARG A 215 5.37 -21.68 5.03
CA ARG A 215 4.69 -22.48 4.01
C ARG A 215 5.36 -23.84 3.78
N MET A 216 6.70 -23.89 3.66
CA MET A 216 7.43 -25.16 3.50
C MET A 216 7.27 -26.07 4.71
N TYR A 217 7.37 -25.50 5.92
CA TYR A 217 7.19 -26.24 7.16
C TYR A 217 5.77 -26.83 7.26
N LEU A 218 4.73 -26.04 6.97
CA LEU A 218 3.35 -26.51 6.99
C LEU A 218 3.12 -27.63 5.97
N ALA A 219 3.70 -27.55 4.78
CA ALA A 219 3.59 -28.60 3.76
C ALA A 219 4.23 -29.92 4.22
N ILE A 220 5.42 -29.86 4.83
CA ILE A 220 6.10 -31.03 5.41
C ILE A 220 5.26 -31.62 6.55
N PHE A 221 4.80 -30.77 7.48
CA PHE A 221 4.01 -31.16 8.62
C PHE A 221 2.69 -31.83 8.20
N LEU A 222 1.94 -31.23 7.27
CA LEU A 222 0.69 -31.80 6.76
C LEU A 222 0.93 -33.08 5.96
N GLY A 223 2.01 -33.16 5.20
CA GLY A 223 2.41 -34.37 4.48
C GLY A 223 2.67 -35.53 5.43
N LEU A 224 3.40 -35.30 6.52
CA LEU A 224 3.65 -36.30 7.57
C LEU A 224 2.38 -36.66 8.33
N LEU A 225 1.58 -35.67 8.73
CA LEU A 225 0.34 -35.87 9.48
C LEU A 225 -0.62 -36.77 8.70
N PHE A 226 -0.94 -36.40 7.46
CA PHE A 226 -1.83 -37.20 6.63
C PHE A 226 -1.20 -38.51 6.18
N GLY A 227 0.12 -38.54 5.90
CA GLY A 227 0.83 -39.78 5.61
C GLY A 227 0.68 -40.80 6.75
N LEU A 228 0.93 -40.39 8.00
CA LEU A 228 0.80 -41.25 9.18
C LEU A 228 -0.64 -41.73 9.43
N ILE A 229 -1.63 -40.85 9.25
CA ILE A 229 -3.04 -41.20 9.43
C ILE A 229 -3.47 -42.31 8.46
N PHE A 230 -2.86 -42.38 7.27
CA PHE A 230 -3.33 -43.21 6.18
C PHE A 230 -2.38 -44.35 5.75
N VAL A 231 -1.23 -44.50 6.40
CA VAL A 231 -0.24 -45.58 6.18
C VAL A 231 -0.83 -47.00 6.26
N THR A 232 -1.94 -47.20 6.98
CA THR A 232 -2.53 -48.52 7.26
C THR A 232 -3.60 -48.99 6.25
N ASN A 233 -4.00 -48.16 5.28
CA ASN A 233 -5.10 -48.46 4.35
C ASN A 233 -4.67 -49.29 3.12
N ASN A 234 -4.02 -50.44 3.33
CA ASN A 234 -3.45 -51.25 2.24
C ASN A 234 -4.44 -52.13 1.44
N SER A 235 -5.76 -51.95 1.61
CA SER A 235 -6.79 -52.77 0.94
C SER A 235 -7.76 -51.94 0.10
N PHE A 236 -7.26 -51.33 -0.98
CA PHE A 236 -8.07 -50.67 -2.02
C PHE A 236 -8.91 -51.64 -2.88
N ALA A 237 -8.98 -52.93 -2.53
CA ALA A 237 -9.69 -53.95 -3.29
C ALA A 237 -11.23 -53.91 -3.10
N SER A 238 -11.72 -53.27 -2.02
CA SER A 238 -13.15 -53.15 -1.71
C SER A 238 -13.69 -51.78 -2.13
N TYR A 239 -14.97 -51.70 -2.54
CA TYR A 239 -15.65 -50.42 -2.82
C TYR A 239 -15.52 -49.39 -1.68
N SER A 240 -15.56 -49.86 -0.43
CA SER A 240 -15.31 -49.01 0.75
C SER A 240 -13.87 -48.46 0.77
N GLY A 241 -12.88 -49.30 0.47
CA GLY A 241 -11.46 -48.91 0.43
C GLY A 241 -11.14 -47.93 -0.69
N LEU A 242 -11.76 -48.08 -1.87
CA LEU A 242 -11.65 -47.09 -2.96
C LEU A 242 -12.22 -45.73 -2.57
N ASN A 243 -13.40 -45.71 -1.94
CA ASN A 243 -14.01 -44.45 -1.48
C ASN A 243 -13.16 -43.78 -0.38
N SER A 244 -12.59 -44.57 0.53
CA SER A 244 -11.63 -44.08 1.54
C SER A 244 -10.34 -43.53 0.90
N GLY A 245 -9.85 -44.14 -0.19
CA GLY A 245 -8.70 -43.64 -0.95
C GLY A 245 -8.97 -42.28 -1.59
N VAL A 246 -10.09 -42.13 -2.30
CA VAL A 246 -10.49 -40.84 -2.90
C VAL A 246 -10.67 -39.77 -1.82
N GLY A 247 -11.33 -40.11 -0.70
CA GLY A 247 -11.52 -39.19 0.42
C GLY A 247 -10.22 -38.76 1.09
N MET A 248 -9.25 -39.67 1.19
CA MET A 248 -7.92 -39.37 1.70
C MET A 248 -7.19 -38.35 0.83
N VAL A 249 -7.12 -38.57 -0.48
CA VAL A 249 -6.40 -37.66 -1.40
C VAL A 249 -7.10 -36.30 -1.44
N PHE A 250 -8.44 -36.29 -1.46
CA PHE A 250 -9.24 -35.08 -1.40
C PHE A 250 -8.98 -34.26 -0.13
N MET A 251 -9.13 -34.87 1.05
CA MET A 251 -9.00 -34.18 2.34
C MET A 251 -7.58 -33.66 2.55
N SER A 252 -6.55 -34.48 2.28
CA SER A 252 -5.16 -34.07 2.46
C SER A 252 -4.77 -32.89 1.56
N SER A 253 -5.17 -32.93 0.28
CA SER A 253 -4.89 -31.86 -0.68
C SER A 253 -5.68 -30.58 -0.38
N LEU A 254 -6.93 -30.72 0.10
CA LEU A 254 -7.76 -29.61 0.52
C LEU A 254 -7.15 -28.89 1.72
N PHE A 255 -6.80 -29.61 2.79
CA PHE A 255 -6.21 -29.02 3.99
C PHE A 255 -4.87 -28.34 3.69
N ASN A 256 -4.02 -28.97 2.86
CA ASN A 256 -2.77 -28.34 2.40
C ASN A 256 -3.05 -27.01 1.69
N SER A 257 -4.03 -26.98 0.79
CA SER A 257 -4.34 -25.77 0.01
C SER A 257 -5.02 -24.68 0.86
N MET A 258 -5.85 -25.05 1.84
CA MET A 258 -6.46 -24.11 2.81
C MET A 258 -5.42 -23.50 3.75
N ALA A 259 -4.42 -24.26 4.16
CA ALA A 259 -3.32 -23.73 4.96
C ALA A 259 -2.56 -22.64 4.19
N VAL A 260 -2.32 -22.85 2.89
CA VAL A 260 -1.69 -21.85 2.04
C VAL A 260 -2.60 -20.63 1.83
N PHE A 261 -3.91 -20.83 1.63
CA PHE A 261 -4.90 -19.76 1.52
C PHE A 261 -4.84 -18.80 2.73
N GLN A 262 -4.81 -19.34 3.95
CA GLN A 262 -4.72 -18.51 5.16
C GLN A 262 -3.37 -17.81 5.29
N SER A 263 -2.29 -18.44 4.85
CA SER A 263 -0.94 -17.90 4.99
C SER A 263 -0.68 -16.66 4.12
N VAL A 264 -1.35 -16.51 2.97
CA VAL A 264 -1.08 -15.43 2.00
C VAL A 264 -1.79 -14.11 2.33
N MET A 265 -2.90 -14.17 3.06
CA MET A 265 -3.74 -13.00 3.30
C MET A 265 -3.04 -11.91 4.12
N PRO A 266 -2.36 -12.21 5.25
CA PRO A 266 -1.68 -11.19 6.05
C PRO A 266 -0.57 -10.48 5.24
N LEU A 267 0.20 -11.24 4.46
CA LEU A 267 1.25 -10.69 3.60
C LEU A 267 0.67 -9.75 2.54
N THR A 268 -0.40 -10.17 1.87
CA THR A 268 -1.01 -9.39 0.79
C THR A 268 -1.70 -8.13 1.32
N CYS A 269 -2.34 -8.22 2.50
CA CYS A 269 -2.94 -7.07 3.16
C CYS A 269 -1.89 -6.03 3.57
N ALA A 270 -0.72 -6.45 4.06
CA ALA A 270 0.37 -5.56 4.42
C ALA A 270 0.94 -4.78 3.21
N GLU A 271 1.00 -5.41 2.03
CA GLU A 271 1.49 -4.77 0.79
C GLU A 271 0.45 -3.85 0.13
N ARG A 272 -0.81 -3.91 0.55
CA ARG A 272 -1.91 -3.21 -0.12
C ARG A 272 -1.77 -1.69 -0.10
N GLU A 273 -1.28 -1.12 1.01
CA GLU A 273 -1.06 0.32 1.15
C GLU A 273 0.04 0.83 0.21
N SER A 274 1.13 0.07 0.09
CA SER A 274 2.25 0.39 -0.81
C SER A 274 1.76 0.43 -2.26
N PHE A 275 0.95 -0.55 -2.66
CA PHE A 275 0.33 -0.62 -3.99
C PHE A 275 -0.58 0.58 -4.28
N TYR A 276 -1.46 0.97 -3.35
CA TYR A 276 -2.36 2.10 -3.58
C TYR A 276 -1.60 3.41 -3.75
N ARG A 277 -0.55 3.63 -2.95
CA ARG A 277 0.33 4.79 -3.08
C ARG A 277 1.03 4.82 -4.44
N GLU A 278 1.68 3.72 -4.83
CA GLU A 278 2.39 3.62 -6.12
C GLU A 278 1.44 3.74 -7.33
N ARG A 279 0.20 3.25 -7.19
CA ARG A 279 -0.85 3.40 -8.19
C ARG A 279 -1.32 4.85 -8.31
N ALA A 280 -1.43 5.59 -7.21
CA ALA A 280 -1.79 7.00 -7.21
C ALA A 280 -0.72 7.83 -7.95
N SER A 281 0.56 7.56 -7.68
CA SER A 281 1.71 8.19 -8.37
C SER A 281 1.93 7.71 -9.82
N GLN A 282 1.09 6.79 -10.33
CA GLN A 282 1.18 6.23 -11.68
C GLN A 282 2.55 5.59 -12.02
N THR A 283 3.27 5.06 -11.03
CA THR A 283 4.62 4.50 -11.20
C THR A 283 4.64 3.34 -12.21
N TYR A 284 3.63 2.47 -12.17
CA TYR A 284 3.46 1.34 -13.09
C TYR A 284 1.98 1.05 -13.37
N ASN A 285 1.72 0.20 -14.36
CA ASN A 285 0.37 -0.33 -14.60
C ASN A 285 0.02 -1.41 -13.56
N ALA A 286 -1.16 -1.31 -12.95
CA ALA A 286 -1.68 -2.29 -12.01
C ALA A 286 -1.68 -3.73 -12.57
N PHE A 287 -1.89 -3.89 -13.89
CA PHE A 287 -1.79 -5.20 -14.54
C PHE A 287 -0.41 -5.86 -14.32
N TRP A 288 0.67 -5.10 -14.48
CA TRP A 288 2.04 -5.62 -14.30
C TRP A 288 2.35 -5.95 -12.85
N TYR A 289 1.72 -5.26 -11.89
CA TYR A 289 1.84 -5.57 -10.47
C TYR A 289 1.28 -6.95 -10.14
N PHE A 290 0.02 -7.21 -10.52
CA PHE A 290 -0.59 -8.51 -10.23
C PHE A 290 0.12 -9.64 -10.97
N MET A 291 0.49 -9.44 -12.23
CA MET A 291 1.23 -10.43 -12.98
C MET A 291 2.62 -10.72 -12.38
N ALA A 292 3.30 -9.70 -11.85
CA ALA A 292 4.57 -9.90 -11.17
C ALA A 292 4.43 -10.62 -9.82
N SER A 293 3.39 -10.31 -9.05
CA SER A 293 3.04 -11.05 -7.82
C SER A 293 2.79 -12.53 -8.14
N THR A 294 1.99 -12.81 -9.19
CA THR A 294 1.75 -14.16 -9.70
C THR A 294 3.04 -14.89 -10.03
N LEU A 295 3.93 -14.28 -10.81
CA LEU A 295 5.19 -14.91 -11.22
C LEU A 295 6.15 -15.13 -10.04
N GLY A 296 6.15 -14.23 -9.05
CA GLY A 296 6.95 -14.37 -7.83
C GLY A 296 6.50 -15.53 -6.94
N GLU A 297 5.20 -15.83 -6.88
CA GLU A 297 4.63 -16.90 -6.05
C GLU A 297 4.84 -18.30 -6.62
N LEU A 298 4.90 -18.46 -7.95
CA LEU A 298 4.92 -19.77 -8.60
C LEU A 298 6.04 -20.70 -8.09
N PRO A 299 7.32 -20.29 -8.04
CA PRO A 299 8.40 -21.20 -7.59
C PRO A 299 8.15 -21.74 -6.18
N TYR A 300 7.67 -20.89 -5.26
CA TYR A 300 7.40 -21.29 -3.89
C TYR A 300 6.17 -22.19 -3.77
N CYS A 301 5.13 -21.97 -4.57
CA CYS A 301 3.97 -22.86 -4.61
C CYS A 301 4.36 -24.27 -5.06
N PHE A 302 5.13 -24.37 -6.15
CA PHE A 302 5.55 -25.66 -6.73
C PHE A 302 6.54 -26.42 -5.85
N VAL A 303 7.46 -25.72 -5.17
CA VAL A 303 8.39 -26.36 -4.22
C VAL A 303 7.63 -26.83 -2.97
N SER A 304 6.71 -26.02 -2.44
CA SER A 304 5.91 -26.39 -1.27
C SER A 304 5.02 -27.60 -1.54
N SER A 305 4.32 -27.61 -2.68
CA SER A 305 3.51 -28.76 -3.08
C SER A 305 4.37 -30.00 -3.34
N MET A 306 5.57 -29.85 -3.91
CA MET A 306 6.49 -30.98 -4.11
C MET A 306 6.89 -31.62 -2.78
N LEU A 307 7.24 -30.82 -1.76
CA LEU A 307 7.58 -31.34 -0.43
C LEU A 307 6.44 -32.14 0.19
N PHE A 308 5.21 -31.61 0.10
CA PHE A 308 4.02 -32.33 0.55
C PHE A 308 3.82 -33.65 -0.22
N CYS A 309 3.87 -33.59 -1.57
CA CYS A 309 3.61 -34.74 -2.42
C CYS A 309 4.65 -35.85 -2.23
N ILE A 310 5.94 -35.54 -2.11
CA ILE A 310 6.98 -36.56 -1.87
C ILE A 310 6.68 -37.33 -0.59
N ILE A 311 6.38 -36.63 0.50
CA ILE A 311 6.12 -37.29 1.78
C ILE A 311 4.82 -38.09 1.72
N PHE A 312 3.73 -37.44 1.34
CA PHE A 312 2.40 -38.04 1.36
C PHE A 312 2.27 -39.22 0.39
N PHE A 313 2.71 -39.07 -0.86
CA PHE A 313 2.55 -40.07 -1.91
C PHE A 313 3.27 -41.38 -1.57
N PHE A 314 4.52 -41.29 -1.10
CA PHE A 314 5.30 -42.47 -0.74
C PHE A 314 4.87 -43.10 0.59
N MET A 315 4.46 -42.30 1.59
CA MET A 315 3.98 -42.84 2.87
C MET A 315 2.66 -43.60 2.74
N VAL A 316 1.74 -43.13 1.90
CA VAL A 316 0.47 -43.81 1.61
C VAL A 316 0.69 -45.09 0.77
N GLY A 317 1.85 -45.23 0.14
CA GLY A 317 2.19 -46.41 -0.68
C GLY A 317 1.72 -46.30 -2.14
N PHE A 318 1.44 -45.09 -2.63
CA PHE A 318 1.21 -44.89 -4.06
C PHE A 318 2.50 -45.14 -4.85
N SER A 319 2.35 -45.64 -6.08
CA SER A 319 3.48 -45.97 -6.97
C SER A 319 3.20 -45.49 -8.38
N GLY A 320 4.27 -45.34 -9.17
CA GLY A 320 4.19 -44.84 -10.55
C GLY A 320 4.69 -43.40 -10.68
N PHE A 321 5.69 -43.20 -11.53
CA PHE A 321 6.28 -41.88 -11.78
C PHE A 321 5.28 -40.92 -12.44
N GLU A 322 4.55 -41.39 -13.46
CA GLU A 322 3.54 -40.58 -14.15
C GLU A 322 2.42 -40.15 -13.20
N THR A 323 1.91 -41.08 -12.38
CA THR A 323 0.89 -40.80 -11.36
C THR A 323 1.38 -39.79 -10.32
N PHE A 324 2.65 -39.87 -9.91
CA PHE A 324 3.27 -38.90 -9.02
C PHE A 324 3.31 -37.49 -9.63
N ILE A 325 3.75 -37.37 -10.89
CA ILE A 325 3.84 -36.07 -11.57
C ILE A 325 2.44 -35.46 -11.76
N LEU A 326 1.45 -36.25 -12.16
CA LEU A 326 0.07 -35.80 -12.30
C LEU A 326 -0.52 -35.35 -10.95
N PHE A 327 -0.28 -36.12 -9.89
CA PHE A 327 -0.71 -35.75 -8.54
C PHE A 327 -0.05 -34.45 -8.07
N TRP A 328 1.26 -34.32 -8.23
CA TRP A 328 1.99 -33.11 -7.89
C TRP A 328 1.50 -31.89 -8.67
N LEU A 329 1.28 -32.03 -9.98
CA LEU A 329 0.79 -30.94 -10.81
C LEU A 329 -0.64 -30.53 -10.39
N GLY A 330 -1.52 -31.50 -10.12
CA GLY A 330 -2.87 -31.25 -9.62
C GLY A 330 -2.88 -30.50 -8.28
N VAL A 331 -2.08 -30.94 -7.31
CA VAL A 331 -1.95 -30.27 -6.01
C VAL A 331 -1.31 -28.88 -6.16
N SER A 332 -0.30 -28.74 -7.02
CA SER A 332 0.36 -27.45 -7.28
C SER A 332 -0.61 -26.43 -7.86
N LEU A 333 -1.42 -26.82 -8.85
CA LEU A 333 -2.44 -25.95 -9.43
C LEU A 333 -3.51 -25.56 -8.41
N LEU A 334 -3.93 -26.50 -7.55
CA LEU A 334 -4.88 -26.21 -6.47
C LEU A 334 -4.30 -25.20 -5.46
N VAL A 335 -3.04 -25.36 -5.08
CA VAL A 335 -2.33 -24.43 -4.19
C VAL A 335 -2.22 -23.04 -4.83
N VAL A 336 -1.81 -22.96 -6.09
CA VAL A 336 -1.72 -21.70 -6.85
C VAL A 336 -3.08 -21.00 -6.94
N MET A 337 -4.14 -21.76 -7.23
CA MET A 337 -5.50 -21.24 -7.26
C MET A 337 -5.92 -20.66 -5.90
N GLN A 338 -5.61 -21.35 -4.79
CA GLN A 338 -5.91 -20.87 -3.44
C GLN A 338 -5.10 -19.64 -3.07
N VAL A 339 -3.84 -19.54 -3.48
CA VAL A 339 -3.03 -18.32 -3.30
C VAL A 339 -3.70 -17.13 -3.98
N TYR A 340 -4.13 -17.27 -5.23
CA TYR A 340 -4.78 -16.18 -5.96
C TYR A 340 -6.16 -15.82 -5.40
N LEU A 341 -6.91 -16.81 -4.92
CA LEU A 341 -8.17 -16.56 -4.24
C LEU A 341 -7.96 -15.77 -2.94
N GLY A 342 -6.92 -16.12 -2.16
CA GLY A 342 -6.54 -15.37 -0.96
C GLY A 342 -6.14 -13.93 -1.29
N GLN A 343 -5.32 -13.73 -2.31
CA GLN A 343 -4.96 -12.40 -2.80
C GLN A 343 -6.18 -11.59 -3.26
N PHE A 344 -7.11 -12.22 -3.99
CA PHE A 344 -8.34 -11.58 -4.42
C PHE A 344 -9.14 -11.03 -3.22
N PHE A 345 -9.34 -11.85 -2.18
CA PHE A 345 -10.05 -11.40 -0.98
C PHE A 345 -9.32 -10.28 -0.23
N SER A 346 -7.99 -10.31 -0.16
CA SER A 346 -7.20 -9.24 0.45
C SER A 346 -7.39 -7.86 -0.22
N TYR A 347 -7.61 -7.84 -1.55
CA TYR A 347 -7.89 -6.60 -2.28
C TYR A 347 -9.38 -6.24 -2.35
N ALA A 348 -10.27 -7.24 -2.30
CA ALA A 348 -11.72 -7.03 -2.38
C ALA A 348 -12.33 -6.57 -1.04
N MET A 349 -11.72 -6.93 0.09
CA MET A 349 -12.26 -6.67 1.42
C MET A 349 -11.55 -5.52 2.14
N PRO A 350 -12.25 -4.78 3.03
CA PRO A 350 -11.70 -3.60 3.67
C PRO A 350 -10.61 -3.90 4.70
N SER A 351 -10.70 -5.02 5.42
CA SER A 351 -9.72 -5.43 6.44
C SER A 351 -9.28 -6.88 6.25
N GLU A 352 -8.16 -7.24 6.89
CA GLU A 352 -7.63 -8.60 6.89
C GLU A 352 -8.62 -9.59 7.53
N GLU A 353 -9.23 -9.22 8.65
CA GLU A 353 -10.16 -10.07 9.40
C GLU A 353 -11.42 -10.35 8.57
N VAL A 354 -11.97 -9.32 7.92
CA VAL A 354 -13.14 -9.46 7.04
C VAL A 354 -12.80 -10.34 5.85
N ALA A 355 -11.61 -10.18 5.28
CA ALA A 355 -11.13 -11.01 4.20
C ALA A 355 -11.06 -12.49 4.62
N GLN A 356 -10.50 -12.79 5.80
CA GLN A 356 -10.36 -14.16 6.29
C GLN A 356 -11.73 -14.81 6.53
N VAL A 357 -12.66 -14.10 7.19
CA VAL A 357 -14.01 -14.63 7.49
C VAL A 357 -14.77 -14.93 6.21
N ILE A 358 -14.82 -13.99 5.26
CA ILE A 358 -15.52 -14.17 3.99
C ILE A 358 -14.82 -15.23 3.12
N GLY A 359 -13.50 -15.25 3.12
CA GLY A 359 -12.69 -16.23 2.41
C GLY A 359 -12.94 -17.67 2.87
N VAL A 360 -13.02 -17.90 4.19
CA VAL A 360 -13.37 -19.20 4.77
C VAL A 360 -14.81 -19.59 4.44
N LEU A 361 -15.74 -18.64 4.53
CA LEU A 361 -17.15 -18.88 4.19
C LEU A 361 -17.28 -19.30 2.72
N PHE A 362 -16.64 -18.57 1.81
CA PHE A 362 -16.62 -18.90 0.40
C PHE A 362 -16.02 -20.30 0.15
N ASN A 363 -14.86 -20.59 0.73
CA ASN A 363 -14.22 -21.90 0.62
C ASN A 363 -15.08 -23.03 1.19
N SER A 364 -15.82 -22.79 2.28
CA SER A 364 -16.75 -23.75 2.87
C SER A 364 -17.92 -24.07 1.95
N ILE A 365 -18.48 -23.05 1.28
CA ILE A 365 -19.53 -23.24 0.26
C ILE A 365 -18.98 -24.04 -0.92
N VAL A 366 -17.81 -23.64 -1.46
CA VAL A 366 -17.16 -24.34 -2.58
C VAL A 366 -16.86 -25.81 -2.22
N MET A 367 -16.43 -26.08 -0.98
CA MET A 367 -16.19 -27.43 -0.48
C MET A 367 -17.48 -28.27 -0.46
N MET A 368 -18.60 -27.69 -0.03
CA MET A 368 -19.90 -28.39 0.00
C MET A 368 -20.36 -28.80 -1.41
N PHE A 369 -20.02 -28.00 -2.42
CA PHE A 369 -20.41 -28.25 -3.82
C PHE A 369 -19.29 -28.86 -4.66
N VAL A 370 -18.26 -29.46 -4.06
CA VAL A 370 -17.19 -30.13 -4.82
C VAL A 370 -17.63 -31.49 -5.40
N GLY A 371 -18.71 -32.07 -4.85
CA GLY A 371 -19.30 -33.34 -5.30
C GLY A 371 -18.68 -34.61 -4.68
N PHE A 372 -17.88 -34.47 -3.62
CA PHE A 372 -17.39 -35.60 -2.81
C PHE A 372 -18.38 -35.94 -1.67
N SER A 373 -18.75 -34.95 -0.85
CA SER A 373 -19.75 -35.09 0.21
C SER A 373 -20.59 -33.79 0.33
N PRO A 374 -21.83 -33.76 -0.20
CA PRO A 374 -22.55 -34.85 -0.87
C PRO A 374 -21.98 -35.23 -2.25
N PRO A 375 -22.17 -36.49 -2.71
CA PRO A 375 -21.86 -36.90 -4.07
C PRO A 375 -22.58 -36.04 -5.12
N ALA A 376 -21.97 -35.82 -6.28
CA ALA A 376 -22.53 -34.97 -7.33
C ALA A 376 -23.99 -35.30 -7.73
N TYR A 377 -24.37 -36.58 -7.75
CA TYR A 377 -25.74 -37.02 -8.10
C TYR A 377 -26.79 -36.68 -7.02
N ALA A 378 -26.35 -36.45 -5.78
CA ALA A 378 -27.22 -36.11 -4.64
C ALA A 378 -27.40 -34.60 -4.48
N ILE A 379 -26.71 -33.78 -5.29
CA ILE A 379 -26.88 -32.32 -5.28
C ILE A 379 -28.25 -31.99 -5.90
N PRO A 380 -29.14 -31.24 -5.21
CA PRO A 380 -30.44 -30.88 -5.76
C PRO A 380 -30.32 -30.11 -7.08
N SER A 381 -31.23 -30.35 -8.01
CA SER A 381 -31.20 -29.78 -9.37
C SER A 381 -31.11 -28.25 -9.43
N GLY A 382 -31.62 -27.54 -8.42
CA GLY A 382 -31.52 -26.09 -8.32
C GLY A 382 -30.12 -25.55 -8.00
N TYR A 383 -29.20 -26.38 -7.50
CA TYR A 383 -27.84 -26.00 -7.09
C TYR A 383 -26.73 -26.65 -7.93
N THR A 384 -27.08 -27.35 -9.01
CA THR A 384 -26.11 -28.00 -9.90
C THR A 384 -25.14 -27.01 -10.53
N TRP A 385 -25.56 -25.78 -10.78
CA TRP A 385 -24.70 -24.70 -11.29
C TRP A 385 -23.53 -24.36 -10.34
N LEU A 386 -23.70 -24.49 -9.02
CA LEU A 386 -22.61 -24.29 -8.05
C LEU A 386 -21.56 -25.41 -8.16
N TYR A 387 -22.01 -26.63 -8.42
CA TYR A 387 -21.13 -27.76 -8.70
C TYR A 387 -20.38 -27.60 -10.01
N ASP A 388 -20.96 -26.94 -11.02
CA ASP A 388 -20.31 -26.73 -12.32
C ASP A 388 -19.28 -25.61 -12.32
N ILE A 389 -19.50 -24.56 -11.53
CA ILE A 389 -18.55 -23.45 -11.38
C ILE A 389 -17.43 -23.77 -10.37
N CYS A 390 -17.60 -24.80 -9.54
CA CYS A 390 -16.65 -25.16 -8.47
C CYS A 390 -15.23 -25.41 -9.04
N PRO A 391 -14.27 -24.51 -8.78
CA PRO A 391 -12.94 -24.58 -9.40
C PRO A 391 -12.08 -25.71 -8.81
N VAL A 392 -12.38 -26.15 -7.58
CA VAL A 392 -11.70 -27.25 -6.89
C VAL A 392 -12.04 -28.63 -7.49
N LYS A 393 -13.04 -28.72 -8.40
CA LYS A 393 -13.50 -29.97 -9.04
C LYS A 393 -12.54 -30.54 -10.08
N SER A 394 -11.79 -29.69 -10.79
CA SER A 394 -11.02 -30.08 -11.98
C SER A 394 -9.88 -31.08 -11.73
N PRO A 395 -9.11 -31.01 -10.62
CA PRO A 395 -8.03 -31.97 -10.35
C PRO A 395 -8.52 -33.40 -10.04
N TRP A 396 -9.82 -33.58 -9.76
CA TRP A 396 -10.41 -34.84 -9.30
C TRP A 396 -11.22 -35.57 -10.39
N ARG A 397 -11.22 -35.05 -11.61
CA ARG A 397 -11.88 -35.65 -12.78
C ARG A 397 -10.86 -36.44 -13.59
N SER A 398 -10.50 -37.63 -13.13
CA SER A 398 -9.89 -38.68 -13.96
C SER A 398 -10.20 -40.04 -13.38
#